data_AF-A0ABD4AX10-F1
#
_entry.id   AF-A0ABD4AX10-F1
#
_cell.length_a   1.000
_cell.length_b   1.000
_cell.length_c   1.000
_cell.angle_alpha   90.00
_cell.angle_beta   90.00
_cell.angle_gamma   90.00
#
_symmetry.space_group_name_H-M   'P 1'
#
loop_
_entity.id
_entity.type
_entity.pdbx_description
1 polymer ?
#
loop_
_entity_poly.entity_id
_entity_poly.type
_entity_poly.pdbx_seq_one_letter_code
_entity_poly.pdbx_strand_id
1 'polypeptide(L)'
;MFMCTATWSKNGLLSLARDPQAVSPLNDPGFMRDLPTTLKDDGVICSARVPLVFCWPQADTNGLPEVNAQYKADKVTTFAELAEQATEWRCRVALDDFVSNFNRLLGASKSRVEIILYLAFPIRRPKHVIGTQSEFEVMAYRISFVLGAKLSAADNTPVTPVAFISPVSGALLRRTSALREDVGESQLTFVGCGSLGSKLLMHVARAGSGAALLVDEKRLVAHNVARHVLLPEDVGRLQGKAERLANIVTSFGAMRPKVFGDDIRELDFSSAKFRGFFGGGRCLVVNTTGSPSVREFLAKATFEARVMESALMNHGTAAFMTVEGPGRNPSTTDLIYHAYERLRGVGALKQPTDSKESVLEIGVGCHSVTIPMSDARVSLIAAGVGQKLLEFGQDGLPDEGVTAVSTVGSDGMSITWSVDHVGPTQIARVYDDEGWAVRVLDAAHEKILNDVDQYPGVETGGLIVGNISPLTRQIVITDILPAAPDSTRSASRFVLGVQGTVDSIREYESLGGRTLWCLGTWHSHLAVSGPSPMDRDTARLLDGTLRYAAVLLIRHPEGYAALVRDGTLG
;
A
#
# COMPACT_ATOMS: atom_id res chain seq x y z
N MET A 1 28.17 28.09 13.69
CA MET A 1 26.99 27.97 14.57
C MET A 1 25.78 27.68 13.71
N PHE A 2 24.75 27.06 14.24
CA PHE A 2 23.48 26.84 13.54
C PHE A 2 22.33 27.52 14.30
N MET A 3 21.30 27.92 13.57
CA MET A 3 20.03 28.30 14.13
C MET A 3 19.01 27.21 13.81
N CYS A 4 18.39 26.67 14.84
CA CYS A 4 17.41 25.60 14.74
C CYS A 4 16.02 26.13 15.05
N THR A 5 14.99 25.51 14.47
CA THR A 5 13.63 25.68 14.95
C THR A 5 13.45 24.73 16.13
N ALA A 6 13.28 25.27 17.33
CA ALA A 6 13.11 24.47 18.53
C ALA A 6 11.75 24.67 19.19
N THR A 7 11.31 23.61 19.84
CA THR A 7 10.10 23.54 20.64
C THR A 7 10.47 22.93 21.99
N TRP A 8 10.05 23.52 23.10
CA TRP A 8 10.34 23.01 24.43
C TRP A 8 9.18 23.23 25.40
N SER A 9 9.08 22.36 26.40
CA SER A 9 8.06 22.47 27.45
C SER A 9 8.42 23.57 28.44
N LYS A 10 7.42 24.27 28.98
CA LYS A 10 7.66 25.32 30.00
C LYS A 10 8.31 24.83 31.27
N ASN A 11 8.06 23.58 31.67
CA ASN A 11 8.75 22.96 32.80
C ASN A 11 10.23 22.64 32.49
N GLY A 12 10.69 22.90 31.26
CA GLY A 12 12.07 22.70 30.84
C GLY A 12 12.53 21.25 30.81
N LEU A 13 11.62 20.27 30.84
CA LEU A 13 12.00 18.85 30.82
C LEU A 13 12.19 18.29 29.41
N LEU A 14 11.49 18.84 28.42
CA LEU A 14 11.47 18.33 27.05
C LEU A 14 11.84 19.43 26.07
N SER A 15 12.69 19.10 25.11
CA SER A 15 13.01 20.00 24.01
C SER A 15 13.35 19.22 22.75
N LEU A 16 13.00 19.77 21.59
CA LEU A 16 13.34 19.23 20.28
C LEU A 16 13.78 20.39 19.39
N ALA A 17 14.90 20.23 18.70
CA ALA A 17 15.39 21.17 17.71
C ALA A 17 15.53 20.49 16.35
N ARG A 18 15.12 21.17 15.28
CA ARG A 18 15.18 20.69 13.90
C ARG A 18 15.57 21.80 12.91
N ASP A 19 15.74 21.42 11.65
CA ASP A 19 16.02 22.31 10.52
C ASP A 19 17.21 23.26 10.77
N PRO A 20 18.40 22.73 11.08
CA PRO A 20 19.56 23.55 11.40
C PRO A 20 19.98 24.36 10.17
N GLN A 21 20.09 25.68 10.32
CA GLN A 21 20.59 26.58 9.30
C GLN A 21 21.91 27.18 9.74
N ALA A 22 22.94 27.02 8.91
CA ALA A 22 24.26 27.57 9.21
C ALA A 22 24.20 29.11 9.27
N VAL A 23 24.72 29.68 10.36
CA VAL A 23 24.84 31.12 10.54
C VAL A 23 26.27 31.49 10.92
N SER A 24 26.75 32.61 10.38
CA SER A 24 28.03 33.20 10.73
C SER A 24 27.79 34.51 11.49
N PRO A 25 28.14 34.59 12.79
CA PRO A 25 28.10 35.82 13.57
C PRO A 25 28.91 36.98 12.97
N LEU A 26 29.88 36.67 12.09
CA LEU A 26 30.71 37.67 11.40
C LEU A 26 29.99 38.30 10.20
N ASN A 27 29.09 37.54 9.54
CA ASN A 27 28.42 37.99 8.32
C ASN A 27 27.05 38.61 8.61
N ASP A 28 26.37 38.16 9.66
CA ASP A 28 25.11 38.72 10.11
C ASP A 28 25.10 38.75 11.64
N PRO A 29 25.46 39.86 12.29
CA PRO A 29 25.38 39.97 13.75
C PRO A 29 23.94 40.20 14.25
N GLY A 30 22.96 40.37 13.37
CA GLY A 30 21.56 40.71 13.69
C GLY A 30 20.73 39.53 14.19
N PHE A 31 20.97 38.31 13.70
CA PHE A 31 20.09 37.17 13.98
C PHE A 31 19.94 36.85 15.48
N MET A 32 20.95 37.13 16.32
CA MET A 32 20.84 36.93 17.78
C MET A 32 19.89 37.94 18.43
N ARG A 33 19.80 39.16 17.89
CA ARG A 33 18.89 40.20 18.38
C ARG A 33 17.43 39.95 18.01
N ASP A 34 17.20 39.25 16.90
CA ASP A 34 15.85 38.93 16.41
C ASP A 34 15.24 37.71 17.11
N LEU A 35 16.05 36.99 17.89
CA LEU A 35 15.64 35.79 18.60
C LEU A 35 14.35 35.94 19.44
N PRO A 36 14.16 37.02 20.23
CA PRO A 36 12.92 37.24 20.98
C PRO A 36 11.68 37.35 20.08
N THR A 37 11.84 37.89 18.87
CA THR A 37 10.72 38.11 17.95
C THR A 37 10.15 36.80 17.39
N THR A 38 10.94 35.73 17.46
CA THR A 38 10.55 34.40 16.99
C THR A 38 9.84 33.56 18.04
N LEU A 39 9.84 34.02 19.31
CA LEU A 39 9.23 33.27 20.39
C LEU A 39 7.71 33.26 20.27
N LYS A 40 7.15 32.06 20.31
CA LYS A 40 5.72 31.79 20.46
C LYS A 40 5.51 30.96 21.72
N ASP A 41 4.51 31.32 22.49
CA ASP A 41 4.12 30.68 23.74
C ASP A 41 2.62 30.40 23.71
N ASP A 42 2.24 29.13 23.83
CA ASP A 42 0.83 28.68 23.84
C ASP A 42 0.30 28.35 25.25
N GLY A 43 1.09 28.61 26.30
CA GLY A 43 0.77 28.31 27.68
C GLY A 43 1.43 27.04 28.22
N VAL A 44 1.76 26.07 27.36
CA VAL A 44 2.34 24.77 27.75
C VAL A 44 3.72 24.55 27.10
N ILE A 45 3.85 25.01 25.86
CA ILE A 45 5.00 24.83 24.99
C ILE A 45 5.46 26.20 24.49
N CYS A 46 6.78 26.36 24.47
CA CYS A 46 7.45 27.47 23.81
C CYS A 46 8.05 26.99 22.49
N SER A 47 8.03 27.83 21.47
CA SER A 47 8.76 27.57 20.21
C SER A 47 9.47 28.84 19.73
N ALA A 48 10.71 28.70 19.27
CA ALA A 48 11.50 29.81 18.76
C ALA A 48 12.63 29.32 17.84
N ARG A 49 13.28 30.27 17.17
CA ARG A 49 14.59 30.03 16.56
C ARG A 49 15.65 30.10 17.64
N VAL A 50 16.43 29.04 17.84
CA VAL A 50 17.45 29.00 18.92
C VAL A 50 18.82 28.57 18.41
N PRO A 51 19.92 28.99 19.07
CA PRO A 51 21.27 28.64 18.66
C PRO A 51 21.61 27.19 19.02
N LEU A 52 22.24 26.50 18.06
CA LEU A 52 23.01 25.27 18.25
C LEU A 52 24.48 25.57 17.96
N VAL A 53 25.29 25.53 19.00
CA VAL A 53 26.71 25.88 18.97
C VAL A 53 27.54 24.62 18.99
N PHE A 54 28.42 24.46 17.99
CA PHE A 54 29.43 23.41 18.00
C PHE A 54 30.72 23.98 18.58
N CYS A 55 31.06 23.54 19.79
CA CYS A 55 32.32 23.85 20.48
C CYS A 55 33.36 22.82 20.05
N TRP A 56 34.07 23.11 18.96
CA TRP A 56 35.05 22.18 18.40
C TRP A 56 36.29 22.04 19.30
N PRO A 57 36.85 20.83 19.42
CA PRO A 57 38.11 20.59 20.11
C PRO A 57 39.26 21.27 19.38
N GLN A 58 40.27 21.71 20.14
CA GLN A 58 41.48 22.29 19.56
C GLN A 58 42.18 21.29 18.62
N ALA A 59 42.59 21.79 17.46
CA ALA A 59 43.36 21.02 16.49
C ALA A 59 44.82 20.84 16.94
N ASP A 60 45.40 19.70 16.58
CA ASP A 60 46.83 19.41 16.70
C ASP A 60 47.64 20.12 15.60
N THR A 61 48.96 19.87 15.57
CA THR A 61 49.87 20.44 14.58
C THR A 61 49.58 20.02 13.13
N ASN A 62 48.80 18.96 12.93
CA ASN A 62 48.37 18.48 11.61
C ASN A 62 47.00 19.04 11.20
N GLY A 63 46.40 19.91 12.02
CA GLY A 63 45.11 20.55 11.75
C GLY A 63 43.90 19.67 12.07
N LEU A 64 44.08 18.54 12.77
CA LEU A 64 42.98 17.68 13.19
C LEU A 64 42.85 17.69 14.72
N PRO A 65 41.63 17.58 15.27
CA PRO A 65 41.48 17.37 16.70
C PRO A 65 42.27 16.15 17.19
N GLU A 66 42.94 16.29 18.34
CA GLU A 66 43.63 15.17 18.97
C GLU A 66 42.60 14.11 19.43
N VAL A 67 43.02 12.84 19.39
CA VAL A 67 42.18 11.70 19.77
C VAL A 67 42.00 11.66 21.30
N ASN A 68 40.74 11.65 21.76
CA ASN A 68 40.38 11.39 23.14
C ASN A 68 39.96 9.92 23.30
N ALA A 69 40.86 9.10 23.85
CA ALA A 69 40.62 7.67 24.07
C ALA A 69 39.83 7.33 25.34
N GLN A 70 39.52 8.30 26.21
CA GLN A 70 38.85 8.05 27.49
C GLN A 70 37.33 8.10 27.35
N TYR A 71 36.66 7.03 27.76
CA TYR A 71 35.21 6.95 27.88
C TYR A 71 34.81 7.05 29.35
N LYS A 72 33.88 7.96 29.66
CA LYS A 72 33.35 8.17 31.02
C LYS A 72 31.84 8.23 30.96
N ALA A 73 31.18 7.82 32.05
CA ALA A 73 29.76 8.07 32.23
C ALA A 73 29.51 9.58 32.33
N ASP A 74 28.53 10.07 31.60
CA ASP A 74 28.10 11.47 31.69
C ASP A 74 27.41 11.73 33.03
N LYS A 75 27.98 12.64 33.81
CA LYS A 75 27.48 13.07 35.12
C LYS A 75 27.20 14.56 35.17
N VAL A 76 27.27 15.26 34.03
CA VAL A 76 27.15 16.70 33.97
C VAL A 76 25.70 17.12 34.20
N THR A 77 25.49 17.99 35.19
CA THR A 77 24.17 18.53 35.56
C THR A 77 24.13 20.05 35.60
N THR A 78 25.29 20.70 35.68
CA THR A 78 25.42 22.17 35.71
C THR A 78 26.34 22.69 34.61
N PHE A 79 26.22 23.98 34.30
CA PHE A 79 27.05 24.62 33.28
C PHE A 79 28.53 24.71 33.69
N ALA A 80 28.83 24.88 34.99
CA ALA A 80 30.18 24.80 35.53
C ALA A 80 30.80 23.41 35.31
N GLU A 81 30.08 22.34 35.66
CA GLU A 81 30.52 20.95 35.38
C GLU A 81 30.71 20.71 33.88
N LEU A 82 29.82 21.25 33.03
CA LEU A 82 29.96 21.15 31.58
C LEU A 82 31.23 21.85 31.07
N ALA A 83 31.59 23.00 31.64
CA ALA A 83 32.78 23.74 31.27
C ALA A 83 34.07 23.06 31.75
N GLU A 84 34.05 22.39 32.91
CA GLU A 84 35.14 21.50 33.35
C GLU A 84 35.28 20.30 32.40
N GLN A 85 34.17 19.64 32.09
CA GLN A 85 34.15 18.50 31.18
C GLN A 85 34.61 18.87 29.76
N ALA A 86 34.27 20.08 29.28
CA ALA A 86 34.76 20.62 28.01
C ALA A 86 36.29 20.79 27.99
N THR A 87 36.95 20.92 29.14
CA THR A 87 38.43 20.95 29.22
C THR A 87 39.00 19.57 28.93
N GLU A 88 38.41 18.50 29.48
CA GLU A 88 38.81 17.13 29.18
C GLU A 88 38.58 16.76 27.70
N TRP A 89 37.50 17.28 27.10
CA TRP A 89 37.20 17.14 25.68
C TRP A 89 38.00 18.08 24.79
N ARG A 90 38.78 19.01 25.39
CA ARG A 90 39.58 20.04 24.71
C ARG A 90 38.76 21.05 23.89
N CYS A 91 37.49 21.18 24.23
CA CYS A 91 36.54 22.11 23.63
C CYS A 91 36.40 23.41 24.44
N ARG A 92 37.12 23.56 25.56
CA ARG A 92 36.98 24.69 26.49
C ARG A 92 37.21 26.06 25.83
N VAL A 93 38.23 26.18 24.98
CA VAL A 93 38.52 27.44 24.28
C VAL A 93 37.35 27.86 23.39
N ALA A 94 36.80 26.93 22.60
CA ALA A 94 35.64 27.23 21.76
C ALA A 94 34.39 27.61 22.57
N LEU A 95 34.21 27.00 23.75
CA LEU A 95 33.12 27.36 24.67
C LEU A 95 33.32 28.77 25.24
N ASP A 96 34.51 29.10 25.72
CA ASP A 96 34.82 30.41 26.29
C ASP A 96 34.70 31.53 25.24
N ASP A 97 35.15 31.28 24.01
CA ASP A 97 34.98 32.19 22.86
C ASP A 97 33.50 32.44 22.55
N PHE A 98 32.68 31.38 22.59
CA PHE A 98 31.24 31.52 22.43
C PHE A 98 30.64 32.36 23.57
N VAL A 99 30.91 32.03 24.83
CA VAL A 99 30.38 32.74 26.00
C VAL A 99 30.74 34.22 25.94
N SER A 100 32.00 34.54 25.62
CA SER A 100 32.48 35.92 25.48
C SER A 100 31.71 36.69 24.40
N ASN A 101 31.59 36.12 23.20
CA ASN A 101 30.86 36.74 22.09
C ASN A 101 29.36 36.85 22.35
N PHE A 102 28.77 35.82 22.93
CA PHE A 102 27.36 35.78 23.29
C PHE A 102 27.01 36.89 24.29
N ASN A 103 27.81 37.03 25.35
CA ASN A 103 27.65 38.10 26.34
C ASN A 103 27.85 39.50 25.75
N ARG A 104 28.80 39.66 24.81
CA ARG A 104 29.02 40.94 24.12
C ARG A 104 27.81 41.36 23.29
N LEU A 105 27.16 40.42 22.61
CA LEU A 105 26.04 40.70 21.70
C LEU A 105 24.69 40.83 22.42
N LEU A 106 24.45 40.01 23.45
CA LEU A 106 23.14 39.90 24.11
C LEU A 106 23.11 40.42 25.55
N GLY A 107 24.26 40.71 26.15
CA GLY A 107 24.33 41.28 27.51
C GLY A 107 23.75 42.70 27.63
N ALA A 108 23.52 43.39 26.50
CA ALA A 108 22.86 44.69 26.45
C ALA A 108 21.37 44.61 26.03
N SER A 109 20.82 43.40 25.84
CA SER A 109 19.42 43.22 25.47
C SER A 109 18.50 43.69 26.60
N LYS A 110 17.50 44.50 26.27
CA LYS A 110 16.43 44.90 27.20
C LYS A 110 15.36 43.81 27.39
N SER A 111 15.35 42.80 26.52
CA SER A 111 14.41 41.68 26.60
C SER A 111 14.80 40.78 27.77
N ARG A 112 13.82 40.39 28.60
CA ARG A 112 13.98 39.51 29.78
C ARG A 112 13.34 38.14 29.55
N VAL A 113 13.28 37.73 28.30
CA VAL A 113 12.62 36.49 27.88
C VAL A 113 13.57 35.30 28.12
N GLU A 114 13.03 34.20 28.65
CA GLU A 114 13.75 32.93 28.75
C GLU A 114 13.79 32.23 27.39
N ILE A 115 14.99 31.80 27.01
CA ILE A 115 15.26 31.04 25.79
C ILE A 115 16.08 29.80 26.13
N ILE A 116 16.22 28.90 25.17
CA ILE A 116 17.11 27.75 25.31
C ILE A 116 18.30 27.87 24.35
N LEU A 117 19.42 27.30 24.73
CA LEU A 117 20.65 27.23 23.95
C LEU A 117 21.10 25.77 23.90
N TYR A 118 21.54 25.31 22.72
CA TYR A 118 22.16 23.99 22.58
C TYR A 118 23.66 24.14 22.38
N LEU A 119 24.43 23.40 23.16
CA LEU A 119 25.89 23.32 23.09
C LEU A 119 26.27 21.89 22.72
N ALA A 120 26.95 21.70 21.60
CA ALA A 120 27.43 20.42 21.10
C ALA A 120 28.95 20.38 21.11
N PHE A 121 29.52 19.28 21.58
CA PHE A 121 30.94 19.06 21.78
C PHE A 121 31.35 17.82 21.00
N PRO A 122 31.92 17.99 19.78
CA PRO A 122 32.51 16.90 19.03
C PRO A 122 33.77 16.39 19.75
N ILE A 123 33.89 15.09 19.91
CA ILE A 123 35.02 14.43 20.56
C ILE A 123 35.55 13.38 19.59
N ARG A 124 36.79 13.55 19.14
CA ARG A 124 37.41 12.57 18.26
C ARG A 124 37.81 11.32 19.04
N ARG A 125 37.28 10.17 18.66
CA ARG A 125 37.53 8.87 19.27
C ARG A 125 38.54 8.05 18.47
N PRO A 126 39.20 7.05 19.09
CA PRO A 126 40.20 6.22 18.39
C PRO A 126 39.60 5.32 17.30
N LYS A 127 38.28 5.15 17.29
CA LYS A 127 37.54 4.30 16.36
C LYS A 127 36.22 4.98 16.00
N HIS A 128 35.61 4.54 14.91
CA HIS A 128 34.27 4.96 14.53
C HIS A 128 33.26 4.69 15.66
N VAL A 129 32.39 5.66 15.93
CA VAL A 129 31.31 5.53 16.91
C VAL A 129 30.35 4.46 16.41
N ILE A 130 29.93 3.55 17.31
CA ILE A 130 29.04 2.43 17.00
C ILE A 130 27.81 2.94 16.25
N GLY A 131 27.52 2.33 15.09
CA GLY A 131 26.39 2.70 14.24
C GLY A 131 26.66 3.90 13.31
N THR A 132 27.89 4.42 13.25
CA THR A 132 28.28 5.54 12.38
C THR A 132 29.57 5.25 11.60
N GLN A 133 29.82 6.05 10.55
CA GLN A 133 31.10 6.09 9.83
C GLN A 133 32.00 7.26 10.31
N SER A 134 31.74 7.82 11.49
CA SER A 134 32.48 8.97 12.02
C SER A 134 33.29 8.59 13.25
N GLU A 135 34.53 9.09 13.33
CA GLU A 135 35.35 9.04 14.55
C GLU A 135 34.85 10.03 15.62
N PHE A 136 33.92 10.93 15.28
CA PHE A 136 33.44 11.95 16.21
C PHE A 136 32.20 11.49 16.96
N GLU A 137 32.32 11.35 18.28
CA GLU A 137 31.20 11.31 19.21
C GLU A 137 30.77 12.75 19.51
N VAL A 138 29.47 13.04 19.49
CA VAL A 138 28.97 14.39 19.78
C VAL A 138 28.16 14.35 21.07
N MET A 139 28.69 14.99 22.11
CA MET A 139 27.97 15.22 23.36
C MET A 139 27.24 16.54 23.24
N ALA A 140 25.93 16.59 23.53
CA ALA A 140 25.19 17.84 23.46
C ALA A 140 24.37 18.08 24.72
N TYR A 141 24.24 19.35 25.05
CA TYR A 141 23.53 19.82 26.23
C TYR A 141 22.63 21.00 25.87
N ARG A 142 21.50 21.05 26.54
CA ARG A 142 20.63 22.22 26.57
C ARG A 142 20.87 23.00 27.86
N ILE A 143 20.87 24.33 27.74
CA ILE A 143 20.83 25.25 28.87
C ILE A 143 19.69 26.26 28.67
N SER A 144 18.93 26.53 29.73
CA SER A 144 17.96 27.62 29.77
C SER A 144 18.67 28.93 30.14
N PHE A 145 18.31 30.01 29.47
CA PHE A 145 18.98 31.30 29.65
C PHE A 145 17.99 32.46 29.52
N VAL A 146 18.06 33.41 30.44
CA VAL A 146 17.27 34.64 30.38
C VAL A 146 18.04 35.69 29.60
N LEU A 147 17.45 36.21 28.51
CA LEU A 147 18.05 37.29 27.73
C LEU A 147 18.36 38.51 28.62
N GLY A 148 19.49 39.16 28.34
CA GLY A 148 20.01 40.26 29.15
C GLY A 148 20.73 39.84 30.44
N ALA A 149 20.75 38.55 30.79
CA ALA A 149 21.69 38.02 31.77
C ALA A 149 23.09 37.83 31.14
N LYS A 150 24.11 37.55 31.96
CA LYS A 150 25.42 37.10 31.46
C LYS A 150 25.53 35.60 31.63
N LEU A 151 25.94 34.90 30.59
CA LEU A 151 26.33 33.50 30.65
C LEU A 151 27.74 33.40 31.27
N SER A 152 27.95 32.53 32.25
CA SER A 152 29.24 32.36 32.91
C SER A 152 29.59 30.89 33.01
N ALA A 153 30.77 30.50 32.52
CA ALA A 153 31.26 29.12 32.57
C ALA A 153 31.58 28.61 34.01
N ALA A 154 31.38 29.45 35.03
CA ALA A 154 31.47 29.09 36.44
C ALA A 154 30.09 29.02 37.13
N ASP A 155 29.00 29.16 36.36
CA ASP A 155 27.64 29.20 36.88
C ASP A 155 27.06 27.80 37.07
N ASN A 156 26.28 27.62 38.14
CA ASN A 156 25.58 26.37 38.45
C ASN A 156 24.21 26.29 37.76
N THR A 157 23.99 27.07 36.69
CA THR A 157 22.77 26.96 35.88
C THR A 157 22.61 25.50 35.41
N PRO A 158 21.43 24.88 35.63
CA PRO A 158 21.20 23.51 35.21
C PRO A 158 21.38 23.33 33.71
N VAL A 159 22.05 22.25 33.34
CA VAL A 159 22.14 21.77 31.95
C VAL A 159 21.54 20.38 31.85
N THR A 160 21.01 20.05 30.67
CA THR A 160 20.41 18.75 30.43
C THR A 160 21.04 18.14 29.19
N PRO A 161 21.56 16.89 29.25
CA PRO A 161 22.06 16.22 28.06
C PRO A 161 20.94 16.04 27.04
N VAL A 162 21.26 16.18 25.76
CA VAL A 162 20.33 16.01 24.65
C VAL A 162 20.85 15.00 23.65
N ALA A 163 19.96 14.13 23.19
CA ALA A 163 20.28 13.13 22.20
C ALA A 163 20.18 13.69 20.78
N PHE A 164 21.08 13.25 19.90
CA PHE A 164 20.93 13.42 18.46
C PHE A 164 20.08 12.27 17.93
N ILE A 165 18.98 12.60 17.25
CA ILE A 165 18.08 11.63 16.65
C ILE A 165 18.09 11.87 15.15
N SER A 166 18.22 10.81 14.37
CA SER A 166 18.11 10.88 12.92
C SER A 166 16.71 11.39 12.51
N PRO A 167 16.61 12.32 11.56
CA PRO A 167 15.32 12.74 11.04
C PRO A 167 14.61 11.56 10.36
N VAL A 168 13.29 11.64 10.29
CA VAL A 168 12.48 10.69 9.52
C VAL A 168 12.96 10.70 8.06
N SER A 169 13.30 9.52 7.56
CA SER A 169 13.76 9.30 6.19
C SER A 169 13.37 7.90 5.73
N GLY A 170 13.28 7.68 4.42
CA GLY A 170 13.00 6.36 3.85
C GLY A 170 13.96 5.28 4.36
N ALA A 171 15.26 5.60 4.45
CA ALA A 171 16.28 4.68 4.98
C ALA A 171 16.04 4.31 6.45
N LEU A 172 15.78 5.30 7.32
CA LEU A 172 15.45 5.04 8.72
C LEU A 172 14.20 4.15 8.85
N LEU A 173 13.14 4.50 8.11
CA LEU A 173 11.86 3.78 8.17
C LEU A 173 11.99 2.33 7.68
N ARG A 174 12.68 2.10 6.55
CA ARG A 174 12.99 0.76 6.04
C ARG A 174 13.72 -0.08 7.08
N ARG A 175 14.79 0.47 7.69
CA ARG A 175 15.55 -0.19 8.74
C ARG A 175 14.68 -0.57 9.95
N THR A 176 13.86 0.38 10.42
CA THR A 176 12.96 0.12 11.57
C THR A 176 11.85 -0.87 11.25
N SER A 177 11.49 -1.01 9.98
CA SER A 177 10.54 -2.01 9.49
C SER A 177 11.21 -3.33 9.09
N ALA A 178 12.51 -3.50 9.38
CA ALA A 178 13.30 -4.67 9.01
C ALA A 178 13.32 -4.96 7.49
N LEU A 179 13.26 -3.92 6.66
CA LEU A 179 13.37 -3.99 5.20
C LEU A 179 14.76 -3.57 4.73
N ARG A 180 15.16 -4.07 3.56
CA ARG A 180 16.42 -3.73 2.90
C ARG A 180 16.42 -2.27 2.42
N GLU A 181 17.55 -1.58 2.60
CA GLU A 181 17.74 -0.17 2.22
C GLU A 181 18.15 0.03 0.76
N ASP A 182 18.77 -0.98 0.14
CA ASP A 182 19.40 -0.94 -1.18
C ASP A 182 18.52 -1.47 -2.31
N VAL A 183 17.27 -1.84 -2.01
CA VAL A 183 16.33 -2.30 -3.03
C VAL A 183 15.77 -1.10 -3.78
N GLY A 184 15.86 -1.13 -5.11
CA GLY A 184 15.23 -0.12 -5.95
C GLY A 184 13.75 0.03 -5.60
N GLU A 185 13.18 1.23 -5.76
CA GLU A 185 11.77 1.46 -5.39
C GLU A 185 10.81 0.95 -6.46
N SER A 186 9.78 0.22 -6.05
CA SER A 186 8.62 -0.08 -6.91
C SER A 186 7.81 1.20 -7.11
N GLN A 187 7.35 1.45 -8.33
CA GLN A 187 6.50 2.59 -8.64
C GLN A 187 5.04 2.20 -8.42
N LEU A 188 4.53 2.49 -7.22
CA LEU A 188 3.16 2.17 -6.85
C LEU A 188 2.20 3.27 -7.31
N THR A 189 1.16 2.89 -8.03
CA THR A 189 0.03 3.75 -8.40
C THR A 189 -1.21 3.29 -7.64
N PHE A 190 -1.68 4.07 -6.67
CA PHE A 190 -2.88 3.73 -5.90
C PHE A 190 -4.12 4.29 -6.58
N VAL A 191 -5.04 3.40 -6.98
CA VAL A 191 -6.35 3.75 -7.53
C VAL A 191 -7.41 3.45 -6.47
N GLY A 192 -8.00 4.50 -5.91
CA GLY A 192 -8.85 4.45 -4.73
C GLY A 192 -8.05 4.75 -3.46
N CYS A 193 -8.30 5.91 -2.89
CA CYS A 193 -7.78 6.38 -1.61
C CYS A 193 -8.87 6.29 -0.52
N GLY A 194 -9.68 5.23 -0.54
CA GLY A 194 -10.75 4.99 0.43
C GLY A 194 -10.25 4.36 1.74
N SER A 195 -11.15 3.70 2.46
CA SER A 195 -10.84 3.08 3.77
C SER A 195 -9.73 2.04 3.73
N LEU A 196 -9.72 1.17 2.71
CA LEU A 196 -8.66 0.18 2.50
C LEU A 196 -7.41 0.81 1.89
N GLY A 197 -7.54 1.49 0.74
CA GLY A 197 -6.42 2.09 0.03
C GLY A 197 -5.60 3.06 0.86
N SER A 198 -6.25 3.89 1.68
CA SER A 198 -5.54 4.81 2.57
C SER A 198 -4.71 4.09 3.64
N LYS A 199 -5.15 2.94 4.15
CA LYS A 199 -4.36 2.12 5.09
C LYS A 199 -3.20 1.43 4.40
N LEU A 200 -3.41 0.84 3.22
CA LEU A 200 -2.32 0.24 2.44
C LEU A 200 -1.23 1.27 2.13
N LEU A 201 -1.63 2.47 1.71
CA LEU A 201 -0.71 3.58 1.48
C LEU A 201 0.08 3.93 2.75
N MET A 202 -0.58 3.96 3.91
CA MET A 202 0.11 4.22 5.19
C MET A 202 1.06 3.09 5.60
N HIS A 203 0.75 1.83 5.32
CA HIS A 203 1.66 0.71 5.56
C HIS A 203 2.95 0.86 4.74
N VAL A 204 2.81 1.17 3.44
CA VAL A 204 3.95 1.42 2.54
C VAL A 204 4.76 2.65 2.99
N ALA A 205 4.10 3.77 3.28
CA ALA A 205 4.76 5.01 3.69
C ALA A 205 5.53 4.85 5.01
N ARG A 206 4.94 4.17 6.00
CA ARG A 206 5.59 3.89 7.30
C ARG A 206 6.76 2.94 7.18
N ALA A 207 6.77 2.08 6.16
CA ALA A 207 7.87 1.19 5.84
C ALA A 207 8.99 1.87 5.02
N GLY A 208 8.90 3.19 4.80
CA GLY A 208 9.90 3.96 4.08
C GLY A 208 9.84 3.79 2.56
N SER A 209 8.73 3.26 2.04
CA SER A 209 8.44 3.18 0.61
C SER A 209 7.46 4.29 0.20
N GLY A 210 7.59 4.78 -1.03
CA GLY A 210 6.72 5.82 -1.58
C GLY A 210 5.58 5.27 -2.43
N ALA A 211 4.69 6.18 -2.84
CA ALA A 211 3.80 5.99 -3.98
C ALA A 211 4.14 7.02 -5.06
N ALA A 212 4.04 6.63 -6.32
CA ALA A 212 4.33 7.50 -7.44
C ALA A 212 3.11 8.35 -7.84
N LEU A 213 1.91 7.74 -7.81
CA LEU A 213 0.65 8.36 -8.19
C LEU A 213 -0.48 7.93 -7.24
N LEU A 214 -1.28 8.89 -6.78
CA LEU A 214 -2.54 8.66 -6.07
C LEU A 214 -3.71 9.12 -6.93
N VAL A 215 -4.71 8.26 -7.08
CA VAL A 215 -5.92 8.52 -7.88
C VAL A 215 -7.17 8.35 -7.02
N ASP A 216 -7.92 9.43 -6.82
CA ASP A 216 -9.23 9.42 -6.14
C ASP A 216 -9.99 10.71 -6.42
N GLU A 217 -11.22 10.58 -6.92
CA GLU A 217 -12.13 11.70 -7.21
C GLU A 217 -12.82 12.29 -5.96
N LYS A 218 -12.80 11.55 -4.84
CA LYS A 218 -13.67 11.83 -3.69
C LYS A 218 -12.97 12.69 -2.64
N ARG A 219 -13.78 13.55 -2.02
CA ARG A 219 -13.41 14.29 -0.80
C ARG A 219 -13.73 13.48 0.43
N LEU A 220 -13.04 13.78 1.53
CA LEU A 220 -13.36 13.21 2.83
C LEU A 220 -14.67 13.82 3.36
N VAL A 221 -15.63 12.97 3.72
CA VAL A 221 -16.87 13.38 4.40
C VAL A 221 -16.97 12.71 5.77
N ALA A 222 -17.80 13.26 6.66
CA ALA A 222 -17.83 12.91 8.10
C ALA A 222 -17.88 11.39 8.38
N HIS A 223 -18.71 10.64 7.66
CA HIS A 223 -18.83 9.20 7.89
C HIS A 223 -17.60 8.40 7.43
N ASN A 224 -16.77 8.93 6.54
CA ASN A 224 -15.54 8.25 6.14
C ASN A 224 -14.54 8.18 7.29
N VAL A 225 -14.53 9.18 8.17
CA VAL A 225 -13.61 9.28 9.31
C VAL A 225 -13.66 8.05 10.22
N ALA A 226 -14.82 7.38 10.30
CA ALA A 226 -14.98 6.17 11.11
C ALA A 226 -14.03 5.01 10.72
N ARG A 227 -13.48 5.02 9.50
CA ARG A 227 -12.65 3.92 8.96
C ARG A 227 -11.59 4.37 7.96
N HIS A 228 -11.32 5.67 7.86
CA HIS A 228 -10.30 6.24 6.97
C HIS A 228 -9.11 6.69 7.83
N VAL A 229 -7.90 6.69 7.29
CA VAL A 229 -6.71 7.16 8.04
C VAL A 229 -6.67 8.68 8.25
N LEU A 230 -7.60 9.41 7.64
CA LEU A 230 -7.69 10.86 7.76
C LEU A 230 -8.60 11.19 8.93
N LEU A 231 -8.28 12.27 9.61
CA LEU A 231 -8.83 12.59 10.91
C LEU A 231 -10.04 13.54 10.78
N PRO A 232 -10.86 13.72 11.84
CA PRO A 232 -12.02 14.61 11.79
C PRO A 232 -11.69 16.03 11.29
N GLU A 233 -10.54 16.57 11.65
CA GLU A 233 -10.08 17.89 11.19
C GLU A 233 -9.84 17.97 9.67
N ASP A 234 -9.65 16.84 8.98
CA ASP A 234 -9.48 16.80 7.52
C ASP A 234 -10.81 17.01 6.78
N VAL A 235 -11.96 16.78 7.43
CA VAL A 235 -13.29 17.02 6.83
C VAL A 235 -13.50 18.50 6.56
N GLY A 236 -13.12 19.37 7.51
CA GLY A 236 -13.25 20.82 7.39
C GLY A 236 -12.30 21.46 6.38
N ARG A 237 -11.30 20.73 5.87
CA ARG A 237 -10.33 21.24 4.89
C ARG A 237 -10.86 21.28 3.46
N LEU A 238 -12.01 20.64 3.19
CA LEU A 238 -12.65 20.58 1.86
C LEU A 238 -11.70 20.09 0.73
N GLN A 239 -10.68 19.30 1.07
CA GLN A 239 -9.67 18.78 0.15
C GLN A 239 -9.99 17.34 -0.28
N GLY A 240 -9.55 16.95 -1.48
CA GLY A 240 -9.63 15.56 -1.97
C GLY A 240 -8.79 14.60 -1.12
N LYS A 241 -9.24 13.34 -0.97
CA LYS A 241 -8.55 12.33 -0.16
C LYS A 241 -7.12 12.10 -0.66
N ALA A 242 -6.95 11.90 -1.97
CA ALA A 242 -5.64 11.67 -2.59
C ALA A 242 -4.68 12.84 -2.35
N GLU A 243 -5.15 14.08 -2.49
CA GLU A 243 -4.33 15.28 -2.27
C GLU A 243 -3.86 15.40 -0.82
N ARG A 244 -4.76 15.16 0.14
CA ARG A 244 -4.40 15.19 1.57
C ARG A 244 -3.41 14.08 1.93
N LEU A 245 -3.62 12.87 1.41
CA LEU A 245 -2.71 11.74 1.62
C LEU A 245 -1.33 11.97 1.00
N ALA A 246 -1.23 12.57 -0.19
CA ALA A 246 0.05 12.90 -0.80
C ALA A 246 0.91 13.80 0.13
N ASN A 247 0.28 14.78 0.78
CA ASN A 247 0.95 15.65 1.75
C ASN A 247 1.40 14.89 3.01
N ILE A 248 0.60 13.94 3.49
CA ILE A 248 0.97 13.10 4.65
C ILE A 248 2.11 12.16 4.29
N VAL A 249 2.06 11.47 3.15
CA VAL A 249 3.12 10.56 2.69
C VAL A 249 4.46 11.29 2.56
N THR A 250 4.45 12.53 2.07
CA THR A 250 5.66 13.38 1.98
C THR A 250 6.33 13.57 3.35
N SER A 251 5.56 13.61 4.44
CA SER A 251 6.09 13.80 5.79
C SER A 251 6.88 12.58 6.33
N PHE A 252 6.81 11.42 5.66
CA PHE A 252 7.63 10.25 5.96
C PHE A 252 9.02 10.28 5.27
N GLY A 253 9.38 11.41 4.65
CA GLY A 253 10.65 11.56 3.94
C GLY A 253 10.67 10.91 2.54
N ALA A 254 9.49 10.53 2.03
CA ALA A 254 9.31 10.07 0.66
C ALA A 254 9.11 11.25 -0.31
N MET A 255 9.40 11.04 -1.59
CA MET A 255 9.02 11.97 -2.64
C MET A 255 7.49 12.15 -2.65
N ARG A 256 7.03 13.40 -2.80
CA ARG A 256 5.59 13.69 -2.85
C ARG A 256 4.96 12.95 -4.05
N PRO A 257 3.94 12.10 -3.84
CA PRO A 257 3.23 11.46 -4.93
C PRO A 257 2.58 12.49 -5.85
N LYS A 258 2.51 12.21 -7.15
CA LYS A 258 1.59 12.94 -8.02
C LYS A 258 0.15 12.57 -7.66
N VAL A 259 -0.78 13.48 -7.98
CA VAL A 259 -2.20 13.30 -7.68
C VAL A 259 -3.00 13.48 -8.97
N PHE A 260 -3.93 12.56 -9.20
CA PHE A 260 -5.02 12.70 -10.16
C PHE A 260 -6.33 12.67 -9.36
N GLY A 261 -6.99 13.82 -9.27
CA GLY A 261 -8.13 14.05 -8.38
C GLY A 261 -9.49 13.78 -9.01
N ASP A 262 -9.53 12.93 -10.04
CA ASP A 262 -10.71 12.60 -10.84
C ASP A 262 -10.84 11.08 -11.01
N ASP A 263 -11.87 10.61 -11.70
CA ASP A 263 -12.08 9.19 -11.96
C ASP A 263 -10.99 8.64 -12.87
N ILE A 264 -10.34 7.54 -12.48
CA ILE A 264 -9.30 6.88 -13.29
C ILE A 264 -9.74 6.58 -14.72
N ARG A 265 -11.04 6.38 -14.95
CA ARG A 265 -11.64 6.14 -16.27
C ARG A 265 -11.50 7.31 -17.23
N GLU A 266 -11.22 8.51 -16.70
CA GLU A 266 -10.98 9.73 -17.47
C GLU A 266 -9.47 9.98 -17.71
N LEU A 267 -8.59 9.14 -17.16
CA LEU A 267 -7.15 9.31 -17.28
C LEU A 267 -6.63 8.84 -18.65
N ASP A 268 -5.98 9.74 -19.37
CA ASP A 268 -5.20 9.39 -20.56
C ASP A 268 -3.83 8.80 -20.16
N PHE A 269 -3.72 7.47 -20.23
CA PHE A 269 -2.50 6.72 -19.95
C PHE A 269 -1.36 7.04 -20.93
N SER A 270 -1.65 7.53 -22.13
CA SER A 270 -0.64 7.87 -23.14
C SER A 270 0.02 9.23 -22.89
N SER A 271 -0.63 10.08 -22.08
CA SER A 271 -0.15 11.41 -21.77
C SER A 271 1.26 11.39 -21.17
N ALA A 272 2.11 12.33 -21.60
CA ALA A 272 3.48 12.44 -21.10
C ALA A 272 3.54 12.64 -19.57
N LYS A 273 2.46 13.17 -18.97
CA LYS A 273 2.34 13.40 -17.53
C LYS A 273 2.22 12.11 -16.72
N PHE A 274 1.54 11.09 -17.27
CA PHE A 274 1.13 9.89 -16.54
C PHE A 274 1.71 8.58 -17.08
N ARG A 275 2.11 8.50 -18.36
CA ARG A 275 2.60 7.27 -19.00
C ARG A 275 3.69 6.52 -18.21
N GLY A 276 4.56 7.26 -17.51
CA GLY A 276 5.64 6.68 -16.72
C GLY A 276 5.19 5.85 -15.51
N PHE A 277 3.98 6.08 -15.00
CA PHE A 277 3.45 5.37 -13.82
C PHE A 277 2.78 4.03 -14.15
N PHE A 278 2.65 3.73 -15.44
CA PHE A 278 1.94 2.56 -15.95
C PHE A 278 2.80 1.70 -16.89
N GLY A 279 4.10 2.01 -17.04
CA GLY A 279 5.02 1.32 -17.94
C GLY A 279 6.20 0.66 -17.21
N GLY A 280 6.65 -0.50 -17.67
CA GLY A 280 7.81 -1.22 -17.13
C GLY A 280 7.54 -2.12 -15.93
N GLY A 281 8.39 -3.13 -15.75
CA GLY A 281 8.20 -4.23 -14.78
C GLY A 281 8.30 -3.84 -13.30
N ARG A 282 8.61 -2.58 -12.97
CA ARG A 282 8.65 -2.05 -11.60
C ARG A 282 7.39 -1.26 -11.22
N CYS A 283 6.48 -1.05 -12.16
CA CYS A 283 5.21 -0.35 -11.94
C CYS A 283 4.12 -1.34 -11.52
N LEU A 284 3.41 -1.01 -10.44
CA LEU A 284 2.27 -1.78 -9.94
C LEU A 284 1.09 -0.84 -9.70
N VAL A 285 -0.03 -1.13 -10.33
CA VAL A 285 -1.30 -0.43 -10.08
C VAL A 285 -2.04 -1.16 -8.95
N VAL A 286 -2.25 -0.48 -7.83
CA VAL A 286 -2.97 -1.00 -6.66
C VAL A 286 -4.40 -0.45 -6.67
N ASN A 287 -5.35 -1.24 -7.16
CA ASN A 287 -6.77 -0.92 -7.19
C ASN A 287 -7.45 -1.33 -5.87
N THR A 288 -7.98 -0.36 -5.14
CA THR A 288 -8.79 -0.58 -3.93
C THR A 288 -10.12 0.17 -3.96
N THR A 289 -10.57 0.54 -5.16
CA THR A 289 -11.84 1.26 -5.35
C THR A 289 -13.05 0.43 -4.95
N GLY A 290 -12.95 -0.90 -5.02
CA GLY A 290 -14.08 -1.81 -4.88
C GLY A 290 -15.12 -1.66 -5.99
N SER A 291 -14.79 -0.98 -7.10
CA SER A 291 -15.72 -0.69 -8.20
C SER A 291 -15.53 -1.69 -9.35
N PRO A 292 -16.56 -2.51 -9.68
CA PRO A 292 -16.51 -3.39 -10.85
C PRO A 292 -16.26 -2.64 -12.15
N SER A 293 -16.79 -1.42 -12.28
CA SER A 293 -16.58 -0.59 -13.47
C SER A 293 -15.13 -0.11 -13.63
N VAL A 294 -14.44 0.17 -12.52
CA VAL A 294 -13.00 0.52 -12.55
C VAL A 294 -12.18 -0.72 -12.88
N ARG A 295 -12.50 -1.88 -12.30
CA ARG A 295 -11.84 -3.16 -12.64
C ARG A 295 -11.91 -3.43 -14.13
N GLU A 296 -13.11 -3.35 -14.72
CA GLU A 296 -13.31 -3.61 -16.15
C GLU A 296 -12.55 -2.62 -17.04
N PHE A 297 -12.52 -1.34 -16.64
CA PHE A 297 -11.73 -0.33 -17.33
C PHE A 297 -10.22 -0.65 -17.28
N LEU A 298 -9.70 -1.02 -16.10
CA LEU A 298 -8.30 -1.39 -15.93
C LEU A 298 -7.97 -2.67 -16.69
N ALA A 299 -8.85 -3.67 -16.72
CA ALA A 299 -8.68 -4.92 -17.47
C ALA A 299 -8.49 -4.66 -18.97
N LYS A 300 -9.18 -3.66 -19.52
CA LYS A 300 -9.10 -3.26 -20.94
C LYS A 300 -8.00 -2.23 -21.25
N ALA A 301 -7.37 -1.65 -20.22
CA ALA A 301 -6.34 -0.65 -20.42
C ALA A 301 -5.13 -1.24 -21.16
N THR A 302 -4.47 -0.44 -22.00
CA THR A 302 -3.37 -0.88 -22.87
C THR A 302 -1.98 -0.72 -22.27
N PHE A 303 -1.89 -0.37 -20.99
CA PHE A 303 -0.60 -0.21 -20.31
C PHE A 303 0.00 -1.54 -19.85
N GLU A 304 1.32 -1.53 -19.59
CA GLU A 304 2.11 -2.72 -19.27
C GLU A 304 2.12 -3.10 -17.79
N ALA A 305 2.01 -2.11 -16.89
CA ALA A 305 2.00 -2.33 -15.45
C ALA A 305 0.96 -3.38 -15.06
N ARG A 306 1.32 -4.25 -14.12
CA ARG A 306 0.37 -5.21 -13.57
C ARG A 306 -0.61 -4.52 -12.63
N VAL A 307 -1.83 -5.03 -12.57
CA VAL A 307 -2.85 -4.60 -11.62
C VAL A 307 -2.91 -5.59 -10.46
N MET A 308 -2.80 -5.04 -9.25
CA MET A 308 -3.19 -5.68 -8.01
C MET A 308 -4.54 -5.11 -7.60
N GLU A 309 -5.52 -5.96 -7.28
CA GLU A 309 -6.80 -5.52 -6.74
C GLU A 309 -7.02 -6.09 -5.34
N SER A 310 -7.59 -5.31 -4.43
CA SER A 310 -8.09 -5.83 -3.17
C SER A 310 -9.37 -5.14 -2.73
N ALA A 311 -10.31 -5.92 -2.20
CA ALA A 311 -11.55 -5.41 -1.62
C ALA A 311 -12.03 -6.28 -0.46
N LEU A 312 -12.83 -5.66 0.41
CA LEU A 312 -13.53 -6.34 1.49
C LEU A 312 -14.91 -6.80 1.01
N MET A 313 -15.37 -7.92 1.55
CA MET A 313 -16.68 -8.51 1.30
C MET A 313 -17.40 -8.76 2.64
N ASN A 314 -18.71 -8.97 2.60
CA ASN A 314 -19.53 -9.35 3.75
C ASN A 314 -19.26 -8.53 5.03
N HIS A 315 -19.29 -7.20 4.94
CA HIS A 315 -19.01 -6.32 6.09
C HIS A 315 -17.63 -6.53 6.75
N GLY A 316 -16.66 -6.97 5.96
CA GLY A 316 -15.27 -7.21 6.38
C GLY A 316 -15.01 -8.58 7.01
N THR A 317 -15.91 -9.55 6.87
CA THR A 317 -15.66 -10.94 7.31
C THR A 317 -15.01 -11.81 6.24
N ALA A 318 -14.95 -11.30 5.00
CA ALA A 318 -14.17 -11.89 3.93
C ALA A 318 -13.47 -10.80 3.11
N ALA A 319 -12.44 -11.17 2.37
CA ALA A 319 -11.76 -10.28 1.44
C ALA A 319 -11.06 -11.09 0.36
N PHE A 320 -10.61 -10.38 -0.67
CA PHE A 320 -9.69 -10.93 -1.67
C PHE A 320 -8.55 -9.95 -1.94
N MET A 321 -7.47 -10.49 -2.48
CA MET A 321 -6.36 -9.78 -3.08
C MET A 321 -5.95 -10.55 -4.34
N THR A 322 -5.84 -9.86 -5.47
CA THR A 322 -5.36 -10.45 -6.74
C THR A 322 -4.14 -9.68 -7.23
N VAL A 323 -3.28 -10.35 -8.00
CA VAL A 323 -2.16 -9.73 -8.72
C VAL A 323 -2.09 -10.37 -10.10
N GLU A 324 -2.19 -9.55 -11.15
CA GLU A 324 -2.08 -10.02 -12.54
C GLU A 324 -0.80 -10.83 -12.79
N GLY A 325 -0.88 -11.81 -13.69
CA GLY A 325 0.30 -12.55 -14.15
C GLY A 325 1.16 -11.74 -15.12
N PRO A 326 2.34 -12.26 -15.50
CA PRO A 326 3.17 -11.64 -16.54
C PRO A 326 2.38 -11.39 -17.84
N GLY A 327 2.62 -10.24 -18.48
CA GLY A 327 1.86 -9.83 -19.67
C GLY A 327 0.36 -9.57 -19.39
N ARG A 328 -0.02 -9.45 -18.12
CA ARG A 328 -1.41 -9.27 -17.65
C ARG A 328 -2.31 -10.45 -18.01
N ASN A 329 -1.73 -11.65 -18.06
CA ASN A 329 -2.43 -12.92 -18.17
C ASN A 329 -1.99 -13.86 -17.03
N PRO A 330 -2.88 -14.29 -16.13
CA PRO A 330 -4.30 -13.93 -16.05
C PRO A 330 -4.51 -12.43 -15.74
N SER A 331 -5.59 -11.88 -16.29
CA SER A 331 -5.97 -10.47 -16.13
C SER A 331 -6.67 -10.23 -14.79
N THR A 332 -6.86 -8.96 -14.40
CA THR A 332 -7.61 -8.60 -13.19
C THR A 332 -9.05 -9.10 -13.20
N THR A 333 -9.65 -9.27 -14.40
CA THR A 333 -10.98 -9.87 -14.56
C THR A 333 -10.94 -11.38 -14.36
N ASP A 334 -9.93 -12.07 -14.90
CA ASP A 334 -9.77 -13.52 -14.72
C ASP A 334 -9.58 -13.87 -13.24
N LEU A 335 -8.69 -13.13 -12.57
CA LEU A 335 -8.35 -13.37 -11.18
C LEU A 335 -9.49 -13.07 -10.21
N ILE A 336 -10.36 -12.08 -10.49
CA ILE A 336 -11.53 -11.89 -9.62
C ILE A 336 -12.51 -13.06 -9.71
N TYR A 337 -12.71 -13.63 -10.90
CA TYR A 337 -13.61 -14.78 -11.04
C TYR A 337 -12.99 -16.05 -10.45
N HIS A 338 -11.67 -16.21 -10.53
CA HIS A 338 -10.96 -17.22 -9.73
C HIS A 338 -11.18 -16.99 -8.23
N ALA A 339 -11.02 -15.76 -7.73
CA ALA A 339 -11.27 -15.42 -6.32
C ALA A 339 -12.71 -15.73 -5.89
N TYR A 340 -13.69 -15.45 -6.75
CA TYR A 340 -15.09 -15.80 -6.52
C TYR A 340 -15.30 -17.31 -6.43
N GLU A 341 -14.68 -18.11 -7.29
CA GLU A 341 -14.74 -19.58 -7.19
C GLU A 341 -14.16 -20.08 -5.86
N ARG A 342 -13.06 -19.49 -5.38
CA ARG A 342 -12.48 -19.83 -4.07
C ARG A 342 -13.39 -19.40 -2.92
N LEU A 343 -13.96 -18.20 -2.98
CA LEU A 343 -14.92 -17.70 -2.00
C LEU A 343 -16.22 -18.52 -1.97
N ARG A 344 -16.64 -19.07 -3.11
CA ARG A 344 -17.77 -20.02 -3.21
C ARG A 344 -17.48 -21.27 -2.38
N GLY A 345 -16.29 -21.85 -2.54
CA GLY A 345 -15.86 -23.07 -1.83
C GLY A 345 -15.84 -22.93 -0.31
N VAL A 346 -15.60 -21.72 0.21
CA VAL A 346 -15.63 -21.43 1.66
C VAL A 346 -16.97 -20.82 2.13
N GLY A 347 -17.99 -20.78 1.25
CA GLY A 347 -19.31 -20.25 1.56
C GLY A 347 -19.40 -18.73 1.72
N ALA A 348 -18.34 -17.99 1.40
CA ALA A 348 -18.26 -16.55 1.56
C ALA A 348 -18.99 -15.76 0.45
N LEU A 349 -19.41 -16.40 -0.65
CA LEU A 349 -20.29 -15.75 -1.64
C LEU A 349 -21.78 -15.86 -1.31
N LYS A 350 -22.15 -16.68 -0.32
CA LYS A 350 -23.55 -16.86 0.05
C LYS A 350 -24.10 -15.55 0.62
N GLN A 351 -25.18 -15.04 0.03
CA GLN A 351 -25.83 -13.84 0.54
C GLN A 351 -26.41 -14.12 1.95
N PRO A 352 -26.26 -13.18 2.91
CA PRO A 352 -26.96 -13.27 4.19
C PRO A 352 -28.48 -13.32 3.96
N THR A 353 -29.18 -14.15 4.74
CA THR A 353 -30.63 -14.32 4.66
C THR A 353 -31.42 -13.04 4.99
N ASP A 354 -30.84 -12.12 5.78
CA ASP A 354 -31.44 -10.84 6.14
C ASP A 354 -30.73 -9.66 5.44
N SER A 355 -31.17 -9.34 4.22
CA SER A 355 -30.60 -8.26 3.41
C SER A 355 -31.06 -6.85 3.80
N LYS A 356 -32.06 -6.72 4.69
CA LYS A 356 -32.67 -5.42 5.06
C LYS A 356 -31.86 -4.58 6.06
N GLU A 357 -30.87 -5.14 6.75
CA GLU A 357 -30.12 -4.44 7.82
C GLU A 357 -28.75 -3.88 7.36
N SER A 358 -28.41 -3.97 6.07
CA SER A 358 -27.01 -3.84 5.61
C SER A 358 -26.62 -2.47 5.04
N VAL A 359 -27.55 -1.51 4.93
CA VAL A 359 -27.32 -0.19 4.33
C VAL A 359 -27.55 0.89 5.36
N LEU A 360 -26.47 1.59 5.75
CA LEU A 360 -26.60 2.79 6.58
C LEU A 360 -26.84 3.98 5.63
N GLU A 361 -28.03 4.56 5.68
CA GLU A 361 -28.35 5.81 4.99
C GLU A 361 -27.86 7.00 5.81
N ILE A 362 -26.79 7.65 5.35
CA ILE A 362 -26.20 8.81 6.02
C ILE A 362 -26.60 10.10 5.26
N GLY A 363 -27.85 10.51 5.43
CA GLY A 363 -28.39 11.75 4.83
C GLY A 363 -29.08 11.58 3.47
N VAL A 364 -29.72 12.66 3.00
CA VAL A 364 -30.75 12.66 1.93
C VAL A 364 -30.20 12.77 0.49
N GLY A 365 -28.97 12.32 0.23
CA GLY A 365 -28.34 12.41 -1.09
C GLY A 365 -27.77 11.09 -1.58
N CYS A 366 -27.80 10.82 -2.90
CA CYS A 366 -27.45 9.55 -3.55
C CYS A 366 -26.02 8.99 -3.30
N HIS A 367 -25.17 9.68 -2.52
CA HIS A 367 -23.84 9.25 -2.10
C HIS A 367 -23.77 8.74 -0.64
N SER A 368 -24.92 8.59 0.03
CA SER A 368 -25.02 8.34 1.46
C SER A 368 -25.04 6.85 1.87
N VAL A 369 -25.00 5.92 0.92
CA VAL A 369 -25.05 4.48 1.20
C VAL A 369 -23.66 3.97 1.53
N THR A 370 -23.44 3.67 2.81
CA THR A 370 -22.23 3.04 3.32
C THR A 370 -22.57 1.73 4.02
N ILE A 371 -21.81 0.69 3.73
CA ILE A 371 -21.88 -0.57 4.47
C ILE A 371 -21.24 -0.35 5.86
N PRO A 372 -21.97 -0.57 6.98
CA PRO A 372 -21.44 -0.36 8.31
C PRO A 372 -20.35 -1.40 8.63
N MET A 373 -19.19 -0.90 9.04
CA MET A 373 -18.03 -1.70 9.46
C MET A 373 -17.07 -0.86 10.31
N SER A 374 -16.45 -1.48 11.32
CA SER A 374 -15.47 -0.82 12.17
C SER A 374 -14.12 -0.65 11.47
N ASP A 375 -13.33 0.34 11.91
CA ASP A 375 -11.96 0.50 11.45
C ASP A 375 -11.12 -0.76 11.70
N ALA A 376 -11.30 -1.42 12.86
CA ALA A 376 -10.59 -2.64 13.22
C ALA A 376 -10.76 -3.76 12.18
N ARG A 377 -11.98 -3.97 11.65
CA ARG A 377 -12.22 -4.97 10.59
C ARG A 377 -11.51 -4.61 9.30
N VAL A 378 -11.54 -3.33 8.90
CA VAL A 378 -10.81 -2.87 7.71
C VAL A 378 -9.30 -3.04 7.91
N SER A 379 -8.80 -2.71 9.09
CA SER A 379 -7.39 -2.79 9.47
C SER A 379 -6.87 -4.23 9.51
N LEU A 380 -7.70 -5.21 9.93
CA LEU A 380 -7.33 -6.62 9.91
C LEU A 380 -7.01 -7.11 8.49
N ILE A 381 -7.86 -6.78 7.51
CA ILE A 381 -7.60 -7.08 6.09
C ILE A 381 -6.42 -6.26 5.56
N ALA A 382 -6.41 -4.95 5.82
CA ALA A 382 -5.40 -4.04 5.30
C ALA A 382 -3.98 -4.43 5.74
N ALA A 383 -3.83 -4.96 6.96
CA ALA A 383 -2.54 -5.44 7.44
C ALA A 383 -2.03 -6.63 6.61
N GLY A 384 -2.88 -7.63 6.33
CA GLY A 384 -2.50 -8.81 5.52
C GLY A 384 -2.11 -8.43 4.09
N VAL A 385 -2.92 -7.59 3.45
CA VAL A 385 -2.64 -7.09 2.08
C VAL A 385 -1.40 -6.18 2.08
N GLY A 386 -1.21 -5.36 3.13
CA GLY A 386 -0.04 -4.50 3.29
C GLY A 386 1.26 -5.29 3.39
N GLN A 387 1.26 -6.42 4.11
CA GLN A 387 2.42 -7.33 4.18
C GLN A 387 2.84 -7.80 2.78
N LYS A 388 1.88 -8.25 1.96
CA LYS A 388 2.17 -8.67 0.57
C LYS A 388 2.68 -7.53 -0.30
N LEU A 389 2.13 -6.32 -0.15
CA LEU A 389 2.62 -5.16 -0.90
C LEU A 389 4.07 -4.80 -0.53
N LEU A 390 4.46 -4.95 0.73
CA LEU A 390 5.85 -4.76 1.18
C LEU A 390 6.78 -5.86 0.65
N GLU A 391 6.34 -7.12 0.69
CA GLU A 391 7.05 -8.27 0.10
C GLU A 391 7.34 -8.04 -1.38
N PHE A 392 6.34 -7.63 -2.16
CA PHE A 392 6.53 -7.30 -3.59
C PHE A 392 7.49 -6.13 -3.81
N GLY A 393 7.55 -5.17 -2.87
CA GLY A 393 8.50 -4.07 -2.90
C GLY A 393 9.95 -4.52 -2.63
N GLN A 394 10.17 -5.67 -1.99
CA GLN A 394 11.49 -6.24 -1.72
C GLN A 394 11.91 -7.23 -2.80
N ASP A 395 11.05 -8.18 -3.10
CA ASP A 395 11.42 -9.38 -3.85
C ASP A 395 10.95 -9.34 -5.30
N GLY A 396 10.15 -8.32 -5.65
CA GLY A 396 9.52 -8.20 -6.95
C GLY A 396 8.14 -8.87 -6.98
N LEU A 397 7.50 -8.75 -8.12
CA LEU A 397 6.20 -9.37 -8.34
C LEU A 397 6.37 -10.83 -8.80
N PRO A 398 5.44 -11.73 -8.46
CA PRO A 398 5.53 -13.16 -8.79
C PRO A 398 5.57 -13.44 -10.30
N ASP A 399 6.08 -14.60 -10.69
CA ASP A 399 6.15 -15.06 -12.10
C ASP A 399 4.82 -15.64 -12.62
N GLU A 400 3.79 -15.68 -11.78
CA GLU A 400 2.44 -16.15 -12.10
C GLU A 400 1.41 -15.12 -11.63
N GLY A 401 0.14 -15.31 -12.02
CA GLY A 401 -0.96 -14.61 -11.38
C GLY A 401 -1.12 -15.09 -9.94
N VAL A 402 -1.64 -14.24 -9.07
CA VAL A 402 -1.92 -14.61 -7.68
C VAL A 402 -3.34 -14.24 -7.33
N THR A 403 -4.02 -15.17 -6.65
CA THR A 403 -5.27 -14.91 -5.95
C THR A 403 -5.12 -15.31 -4.50
N ALA A 404 -5.45 -14.39 -3.60
CA ALA A 404 -5.56 -14.67 -2.18
C ALA A 404 -6.96 -14.32 -1.69
N VAL A 405 -7.59 -15.22 -0.94
CA VAL A 405 -8.90 -14.99 -0.32
C VAL A 405 -8.77 -15.17 1.18
N SER A 406 -9.53 -14.37 1.93
CA SER A 406 -9.52 -14.45 3.40
C SER A 406 -10.91 -14.61 3.97
N THR A 407 -10.98 -15.30 5.11
CA THR A 407 -12.13 -15.31 6.01
C THR A 407 -11.70 -14.92 7.41
N VAL A 408 -12.57 -14.19 8.10
CA VAL A 408 -12.41 -13.83 9.51
C VAL A 408 -13.19 -14.83 10.35
N GLY A 409 -12.54 -15.36 11.39
CA GLY A 409 -13.11 -16.30 12.35
C GLY A 409 -14.30 -15.71 13.10
N SER A 410 -15.12 -16.58 13.68
CA SER A 410 -16.27 -16.18 14.51
C SER A 410 -15.88 -15.39 15.77
N ASP A 411 -14.63 -15.50 16.20
CA ASP A 411 -14.03 -14.69 17.27
C ASP A 411 -13.84 -13.21 16.88
N GLY A 412 -13.98 -12.88 15.59
CA GLY A 412 -13.80 -11.53 15.05
C GLY A 412 -12.35 -11.04 15.01
N MET A 413 -11.38 -11.91 15.28
CA MET A 413 -9.95 -11.58 15.37
C MET A 413 -9.09 -12.44 14.45
N SER A 414 -9.34 -13.75 14.44
CA SER A 414 -8.57 -14.69 13.64
C SER A 414 -8.83 -14.46 12.16
N ILE A 415 -7.77 -14.40 11.36
CA ILE A 415 -7.87 -14.27 9.91
C ILE A 415 -7.04 -15.35 9.23
N THR A 416 -7.64 -16.04 8.27
CA THR A 416 -6.97 -17.04 7.45
C THR A 416 -6.94 -16.55 6.03
N TRP A 417 -5.75 -16.53 5.41
CA TRP A 417 -5.56 -16.29 3.99
C TRP A 417 -5.24 -17.61 3.29
N SER A 418 -5.96 -17.92 2.22
CA SER A 418 -5.60 -18.96 1.26
C SER A 418 -5.03 -18.28 0.03
N VAL A 419 -3.87 -18.72 -0.45
CA VAL A 419 -3.19 -18.16 -1.62
C VAL A 419 -3.07 -19.23 -2.68
N ASP A 420 -3.49 -18.91 -3.89
CA ASP A 420 -3.32 -19.72 -5.08
C ASP A 420 -2.43 -18.97 -6.07
N HIS A 421 -1.51 -19.69 -6.69
CA HIS A 421 -0.80 -19.25 -7.90
C HIS A 421 -1.63 -19.70 -9.10
N VAL A 422 -1.84 -18.79 -10.06
CA VAL A 422 -2.78 -18.95 -11.16
C VAL A 422 -2.01 -18.78 -12.47
N GLY A 423 -1.96 -19.86 -13.24
CA GLY A 423 -1.39 -19.91 -14.56
C GLY A 423 -2.17 -19.10 -15.60
N PRO A 424 -1.69 -19.08 -16.86
CA PRO A 424 -2.26 -18.26 -17.92
C PRO A 424 -3.68 -18.72 -18.30
N THR A 425 -4.57 -17.74 -18.48
CA THR A 425 -5.91 -17.96 -19.02
C THR A 425 -5.84 -18.29 -20.50
N GLN A 426 -6.57 -19.34 -20.91
CA GLN A 426 -6.68 -19.77 -22.30
C GLN A 426 -7.86 -19.06 -22.97
N ILE A 427 -7.70 -18.64 -24.23
CA ILE A 427 -8.76 -18.00 -25.00
C ILE A 427 -9.25 -18.95 -26.08
N ALA A 428 -10.53 -19.29 -26.05
CA ALA A 428 -11.13 -20.18 -27.04
C ALA A 428 -11.48 -19.40 -28.33
N ARG A 429 -11.25 -20.04 -29.48
CA ARG A 429 -11.68 -19.54 -30.78
C ARG A 429 -13.20 -19.71 -30.94
N VAL A 430 -13.93 -18.62 -31.06
CA VAL A 430 -15.39 -18.64 -31.28
C VAL A 430 -15.69 -18.70 -32.79
N TYR A 431 -16.61 -19.58 -33.21
CA TYR A 431 -16.89 -19.84 -34.64
C TYR A 431 -18.17 -19.21 -35.21
N ASP A 432 -19.14 -18.81 -34.38
CA ASP A 432 -20.48 -18.38 -34.85
C ASP A 432 -20.90 -16.96 -34.42
N ASP A 433 -20.27 -16.37 -33.40
CA ASP A 433 -20.41 -14.95 -33.03
C ASP A 433 -19.04 -14.44 -32.52
N GLU A 434 -18.29 -13.76 -33.40
CA GLU A 434 -16.96 -13.22 -33.07
C GLU A 434 -16.99 -12.11 -32.00
N GLY A 435 -18.18 -11.66 -31.58
CA GLY A 435 -18.32 -10.64 -30.55
C GLY A 435 -18.11 -11.14 -29.12
N TRP A 436 -18.14 -12.45 -28.89
CA TRP A 436 -17.91 -13.05 -27.57
C TRP A 436 -16.44 -13.44 -27.36
N ALA A 437 -15.91 -13.15 -26.17
CA ALA A 437 -14.64 -13.71 -25.72
C ALA A 437 -14.89 -14.83 -24.70
N VAL A 438 -14.50 -16.05 -25.04
CA VAL A 438 -14.59 -17.22 -24.14
C VAL A 438 -13.23 -17.50 -23.54
N ARG A 439 -13.15 -17.39 -22.21
CA ARG A 439 -11.92 -17.45 -21.42
C ARG A 439 -11.99 -18.67 -20.50
N VAL A 440 -11.01 -19.58 -20.61
CA VAL A 440 -10.89 -20.77 -19.77
C VAL A 440 -9.79 -20.51 -18.76
N LEU A 441 -10.18 -20.34 -17.49
CA LEU A 441 -9.21 -20.10 -16.42
C LEU A 441 -8.34 -21.33 -16.18
N ASP A 442 -7.16 -21.10 -15.61
CA ASP A 442 -6.15 -22.11 -15.32
C ASP A 442 -6.73 -23.32 -14.55
N ALA A 443 -7.51 -23.08 -13.50
CA ALA A 443 -8.14 -24.15 -12.72
C ALA A 443 -9.07 -25.04 -13.58
N ALA A 444 -9.85 -24.46 -14.48
CA ALA A 444 -10.70 -25.21 -15.41
C ALA A 444 -9.87 -25.92 -16.48
N HIS A 445 -8.82 -25.25 -16.99
CA HIS A 445 -7.90 -25.79 -17.99
C HIS A 445 -7.22 -27.07 -17.47
N GLU A 446 -6.62 -27.01 -16.28
CA GLU A 446 -5.93 -28.14 -15.66
C GLU A 446 -6.88 -29.31 -15.40
N LYS A 447 -8.11 -29.05 -14.94
CA LYS A 447 -9.11 -30.11 -14.75
C LYS A 447 -9.55 -30.75 -16.07
N ILE A 448 -9.69 -29.95 -17.13
CA ILE A 448 -9.99 -30.46 -18.47
C ILE A 448 -8.84 -31.35 -18.99
N LEU A 449 -7.58 -30.92 -18.83
CA LEU A 449 -6.42 -31.71 -19.24
C LEU A 449 -6.35 -33.04 -18.47
N ASN A 450 -6.51 -32.99 -17.16
CA ASN A 450 -6.54 -34.19 -16.32
C ASN A 450 -7.66 -35.16 -16.70
N ASP A 451 -8.84 -34.67 -17.09
CA ASP A 451 -9.94 -35.52 -17.56
C ASP A 451 -9.63 -36.16 -18.92
N VAL A 452 -9.06 -35.40 -19.87
CA VAL A 452 -8.61 -35.93 -21.17
C VAL A 452 -7.55 -37.02 -20.99
N ASP A 453 -6.59 -36.82 -20.09
CA ASP A 453 -5.52 -37.80 -19.82
C ASP A 453 -6.04 -39.09 -19.19
N GLN A 454 -7.16 -39.04 -18.46
CA GLN A 454 -7.82 -40.23 -17.91
C GLN A 454 -8.54 -41.08 -18.97
N TYR A 455 -8.89 -40.49 -20.11
CA TYR A 455 -9.66 -41.15 -21.17
C TYR A 455 -8.93 -41.10 -22.54
N PRO A 456 -7.74 -41.70 -22.65
CA PRO A 456 -6.96 -41.63 -23.88
C PRO A 456 -7.67 -42.35 -25.04
N GLY A 457 -7.66 -41.73 -26.22
CA GLY A 457 -8.20 -42.31 -27.45
C GLY A 457 -9.73 -42.29 -27.56
N VAL A 458 -10.43 -41.66 -26.62
CA VAL A 458 -11.87 -41.38 -26.71
C VAL A 458 -12.17 -39.93 -26.35
N GLU A 459 -13.29 -39.42 -26.83
CA GLU A 459 -13.80 -38.12 -26.39
C GLU A 459 -14.39 -38.23 -24.98
N THR A 460 -14.07 -37.25 -24.15
CA THR A 460 -14.62 -37.00 -22.81
C THR A 460 -15.13 -35.57 -22.70
N GLY A 461 -15.84 -35.24 -21.62
CA GLY A 461 -16.43 -33.93 -21.41
C GLY A 461 -17.19 -33.81 -20.11
N GLY A 462 -17.94 -32.72 -19.95
CA GLY A 462 -18.68 -32.42 -18.73
C GLY A 462 -19.44 -31.10 -18.80
N LEU A 463 -19.78 -30.55 -17.64
CA LEU A 463 -20.36 -29.21 -17.54
C LEU A 463 -19.26 -28.18 -17.30
N ILE A 464 -19.46 -26.97 -17.82
CA ILE A 464 -18.65 -25.80 -17.52
C ILE A 464 -19.43 -24.83 -16.65
N VAL A 465 -18.72 -24.20 -15.71
CA VAL A 465 -19.28 -23.23 -14.77
C VAL A 465 -18.43 -21.98 -14.71
N GLY A 466 -19.06 -20.85 -14.33
CA GLY A 466 -18.37 -19.57 -14.20
C GLY A 466 -19.31 -18.39 -14.38
N ASN A 467 -18.86 -17.35 -15.07
CA ASN A 467 -19.63 -16.11 -15.25
C ASN A 467 -19.78 -15.70 -16.72
N ILE A 468 -20.92 -15.06 -17.02
CA ILE A 468 -21.18 -14.37 -18.28
C ILE A 468 -21.46 -12.90 -17.98
N SER A 469 -20.74 -12.02 -18.68
CA SER A 469 -21.00 -10.59 -18.72
C SER A 469 -21.57 -10.21 -20.09
N PRO A 470 -22.89 -10.01 -20.23
CA PRO A 470 -23.50 -9.62 -21.49
C PRO A 470 -23.06 -8.20 -21.92
N LEU A 471 -22.78 -7.33 -20.95
CA LEU A 471 -22.34 -5.95 -21.23
C LEU A 471 -20.96 -5.90 -21.89
N THR A 472 -20.06 -6.77 -21.48
CA THR A 472 -18.68 -6.80 -22.01
C THR A 472 -18.48 -7.91 -23.04
N ARG A 473 -19.51 -8.72 -23.30
CA ARG A 473 -19.49 -9.92 -24.13
C ARG A 473 -18.32 -10.85 -23.76
N GLN A 474 -18.14 -11.06 -22.45
CA GLN A 474 -17.11 -11.97 -21.92
C GLN A 474 -17.76 -13.14 -21.18
N ILE A 475 -17.20 -14.33 -21.42
CA ILE A 475 -17.55 -15.56 -20.73
C ILE A 475 -16.27 -16.05 -20.06
N VAL A 476 -16.32 -16.22 -18.74
CA VAL A 476 -15.20 -16.68 -17.93
C VAL A 476 -15.57 -18.02 -17.32
N ILE A 477 -14.95 -19.09 -17.81
CA ILE A 477 -15.11 -20.46 -17.32
C ILE A 477 -14.12 -20.64 -16.18
N THR A 478 -14.63 -20.68 -14.95
CA THR A 478 -13.83 -20.76 -13.72
C THR A 478 -13.53 -22.18 -13.31
N ASP A 479 -14.42 -23.11 -13.61
CA ASP A 479 -14.30 -24.51 -13.23
C ASP A 479 -15.12 -25.44 -14.17
N ILE A 480 -14.96 -26.75 -14.00
CA ILE A 480 -15.81 -27.80 -14.59
C ILE A 480 -16.47 -28.64 -13.51
N LEU A 481 -17.64 -29.20 -13.81
CA LEU A 481 -18.25 -30.25 -12.98
C LEU A 481 -18.01 -31.63 -13.62
N PRO A 482 -17.86 -32.69 -12.81
CA PRO A 482 -17.67 -34.04 -13.32
C PRO A 482 -18.79 -34.46 -14.27
N ALA A 483 -18.45 -35.29 -15.27
CA ALA A 483 -19.43 -35.94 -16.11
C ALA A 483 -20.40 -36.79 -15.27
N ALA A 484 -21.68 -36.81 -15.65
CA ALA A 484 -22.65 -37.68 -14.99
C ALA A 484 -22.24 -39.16 -15.14
N PRO A 485 -22.51 -40.04 -14.16
CA PRO A 485 -22.08 -41.44 -14.19
C PRO A 485 -22.59 -42.24 -15.40
N ASP A 486 -23.71 -41.84 -15.98
CA ASP A 486 -24.33 -42.42 -17.18
C ASP A 486 -23.79 -41.85 -18.49
N SER A 487 -22.74 -41.02 -18.46
CA SER A 487 -22.10 -40.47 -19.66
C SER A 487 -21.37 -41.56 -20.46
N THR A 488 -21.47 -41.52 -21.79
CA THR A 488 -20.82 -42.48 -22.68
C THR A 488 -19.72 -41.82 -23.51
N ARG A 489 -18.62 -42.55 -23.71
CA ARG A 489 -17.40 -42.08 -24.39
C ARG A 489 -17.07 -42.98 -25.57
N SER A 490 -16.67 -42.38 -26.68
CA SER A 490 -16.19 -43.09 -27.87
C SER A 490 -15.19 -42.22 -28.63
N ALA A 491 -14.46 -42.80 -29.59
CA ALA A 491 -13.42 -42.07 -30.35
C ALA A 491 -13.94 -40.89 -31.20
N SER A 492 -15.24 -40.80 -31.44
CA SER A 492 -15.86 -39.79 -32.30
C SER A 492 -17.11 -39.13 -31.70
N ARG A 493 -17.40 -39.43 -30.43
CA ARG A 493 -18.57 -38.89 -29.73
C ARG A 493 -18.45 -39.03 -28.23
N PHE A 494 -18.65 -37.93 -27.53
CA PHE A 494 -19.04 -37.88 -26.12
C PHE A 494 -20.55 -37.64 -25.98
N VAL A 495 -21.22 -38.39 -25.10
CA VAL A 495 -22.61 -38.14 -24.70
C VAL A 495 -22.66 -37.88 -23.21
N LEU A 496 -22.99 -36.64 -22.84
CA LEU A 496 -23.19 -36.26 -21.45
C LEU A 496 -24.46 -36.92 -20.90
N GLY A 497 -24.32 -37.65 -19.79
CA GLY A 497 -25.42 -38.24 -19.05
C GLY A 497 -26.24 -37.19 -18.27
N VAL A 498 -27.38 -37.62 -17.74
CA VAL A 498 -28.32 -36.73 -17.03
C VAL A 498 -28.45 -37.06 -15.54
N GLN A 499 -27.88 -38.18 -15.09
CA GLN A 499 -28.03 -38.64 -13.72
C GLN A 499 -27.34 -37.68 -12.73
N GLY A 500 -28.13 -37.01 -11.90
CA GLY A 500 -27.63 -36.09 -10.86
C GLY A 500 -27.23 -34.70 -11.35
N THR A 501 -27.18 -34.48 -12.67
CA THR A 501 -26.73 -33.22 -13.31
C THR A 501 -27.49 -31.99 -12.78
N VAL A 502 -28.82 -32.08 -12.64
CA VAL A 502 -29.66 -30.98 -12.16
C VAL A 502 -29.33 -30.61 -10.71
N ASP A 503 -29.09 -31.60 -9.85
CA ASP A 503 -28.79 -31.37 -8.44
C ASP A 503 -27.38 -30.80 -8.27
N SER A 504 -26.40 -31.28 -9.06
CA SER A 504 -25.04 -30.73 -9.07
C SER A 504 -25.01 -29.27 -9.51
N ILE A 505 -25.78 -28.91 -10.55
CA ILE A 505 -25.90 -27.50 -10.99
C ILE A 505 -26.53 -26.65 -9.88
N ARG A 506 -27.63 -27.11 -9.29
CA ARG A 506 -28.33 -26.37 -8.21
C ARG A 506 -27.43 -26.16 -6.99
N GLU A 507 -26.69 -27.19 -6.58
CA GLU A 507 -25.76 -27.11 -5.48
C GLU A 507 -24.67 -26.07 -5.75
N TYR A 508 -24.04 -26.13 -6.92
CA TYR A 508 -23.03 -25.17 -7.35
C TYR A 508 -23.57 -23.72 -7.34
N GLU A 509 -24.71 -23.49 -7.98
CA GLU A 509 -25.33 -22.16 -8.08
C GLU A 509 -25.79 -21.61 -6.73
N SER A 510 -26.23 -22.47 -5.80
CA SER A 510 -26.68 -22.06 -4.46
C SER A 510 -25.57 -21.42 -3.63
N LEU A 511 -24.32 -21.79 -3.89
CA LEU A 511 -23.13 -21.23 -3.25
C LEU A 511 -22.52 -20.07 -4.07
N GLY A 512 -22.87 -19.96 -5.35
CA GLY A 512 -22.30 -19.02 -6.32
C GLY A 512 -22.71 -17.55 -6.15
N GLY A 513 -23.53 -17.21 -5.15
CA GLY A 513 -23.83 -15.83 -4.77
C GLY A 513 -24.47 -14.98 -5.88
N ARG A 514 -25.18 -15.61 -6.83
CA ARG A 514 -25.69 -14.99 -8.06
C ARG A 514 -24.59 -14.40 -8.97
N THR A 515 -23.38 -14.94 -8.88
CA THR A 515 -22.25 -14.53 -9.70
C THR A 515 -21.75 -15.69 -10.55
N LEU A 516 -21.80 -16.91 -10.03
CA LEU A 516 -21.32 -18.11 -10.70
C LEU A 516 -22.47 -19.05 -11.04
N TRP A 517 -22.49 -19.56 -12.27
CA TRP A 517 -23.58 -20.33 -12.86
C TRP A 517 -23.08 -21.47 -13.75
N CYS A 518 -23.96 -22.40 -14.10
CA CYS A 518 -23.72 -23.31 -15.22
C CYS A 518 -23.77 -22.54 -16.55
N LEU A 519 -22.72 -22.69 -17.36
CA LEU A 519 -22.55 -21.96 -18.62
C LEU A 519 -22.84 -22.83 -19.85
N GLY A 520 -22.93 -24.15 -19.66
CA GLY A 520 -23.14 -25.11 -20.73
C GLY A 520 -22.25 -26.34 -20.54
N THR A 521 -21.74 -26.87 -21.64
CA THR A 521 -21.01 -28.13 -21.67
C THR A 521 -19.64 -27.96 -22.32
N TRP A 522 -18.73 -28.88 -22.00
CA TRP A 522 -17.50 -29.04 -22.75
C TRP A 522 -17.31 -30.49 -23.19
N HIS A 523 -16.55 -30.69 -24.26
CA HIS A 523 -16.01 -31.99 -24.64
C HIS A 523 -14.66 -31.85 -25.33
N SER A 524 -14.01 -32.97 -25.57
CA SER A 524 -12.70 -33.06 -26.21
C SER A 524 -12.80 -33.66 -27.60
N HIS A 525 -11.94 -33.20 -28.50
CA HIS A 525 -11.63 -33.83 -29.78
C HIS A 525 -10.22 -34.42 -29.73
N LEU A 526 -10.04 -35.59 -30.35
CA LEU A 526 -8.75 -36.28 -30.42
C LEU A 526 -7.76 -35.64 -31.43
N ALA A 527 -8.27 -34.82 -32.35
CA ALA A 527 -7.49 -34.12 -33.36
C ALA A 527 -7.81 -32.62 -33.34
N VAL A 528 -6.93 -31.82 -33.96
CA VAL A 528 -7.12 -30.38 -34.09
C VAL A 528 -8.26 -30.13 -35.08
N SER A 529 -9.45 -29.84 -34.55
CA SER A 529 -10.64 -29.56 -35.34
C SER A 529 -11.55 -28.55 -34.62
N GLY A 530 -12.30 -27.80 -35.43
CA GLY A 530 -13.40 -26.96 -34.95
C GLY A 530 -14.67 -27.76 -34.71
N PRO A 531 -15.81 -27.08 -34.48
CA PRO A 531 -17.09 -27.72 -34.23
C PRO A 531 -17.56 -28.57 -35.41
N SER A 532 -17.85 -29.85 -35.15
CA SER A 532 -18.46 -30.78 -36.09
C SER A 532 -19.92 -30.41 -36.39
N PRO A 533 -20.55 -31.02 -37.42
CA PRO A 533 -21.99 -30.86 -37.64
C PRO A 533 -22.83 -31.23 -36.41
N MET A 534 -22.44 -32.30 -35.69
CA MET A 534 -23.13 -32.75 -34.48
C MET A 534 -23.00 -31.73 -33.33
N ASP A 535 -21.84 -31.08 -33.20
CA ASP A 535 -21.63 -30.02 -32.21
C ASP A 535 -22.52 -28.81 -32.50
N ARG A 536 -22.64 -28.45 -33.78
CA ARG A 536 -23.50 -27.33 -34.21
C ARG A 536 -24.96 -27.62 -33.94
N ASP A 537 -25.41 -28.85 -34.21
CA ASP A 537 -26.77 -29.29 -33.91
C ASP A 537 -27.02 -29.33 -32.40
N THR A 538 -26.07 -29.79 -31.61
CA THR A 538 -26.14 -29.79 -30.14
C THR A 538 -26.19 -28.37 -29.58
N ALA A 539 -25.35 -27.47 -30.08
CA ALA A 539 -25.36 -26.07 -29.68
C ALA A 539 -26.71 -25.41 -29.95
N ARG A 540 -27.37 -25.68 -31.09
CA ARG A 540 -28.73 -25.15 -31.35
C ARG A 540 -29.77 -25.58 -30.32
N LEU A 541 -29.60 -26.74 -29.69
CA LEU A 541 -30.50 -27.17 -28.60
C LEU A 541 -30.31 -26.34 -27.32
N LEU A 542 -29.19 -25.63 -27.19
CA LEU A 542 -28.89 -24.77 -26.05
C LEU A 542 -29.42 -23.34 -26.22
N ASP A 543 -29.94 -22.97 -27.41
CA ASP A 543 -30.52 -21.65 -27.66
C ASP A 543 -31.65 -21.33 -26.68
N GLY A 544 -31.52 -20.21 -25.97
CA GLY A 544 -32.50 -19.76 -24.97
C GLY A 544 -32.64 -20.65 -23.73
N THR A 545 -31.76 -21.63 -23.52
CA THR A 545 -31.85 -22.57 -22.38
C THR A 545 -31.20 -22.05 -21.11
N LEU A 546 -30.12 -21.27 -21.24
CA LEU A 546 -29.35 -20.71 -20.12
C LEU A 546 -29.51 -19.19 -20.05
N ARG A 547 -29.17 -18.61 -18.90
CA ARG A 547 -29.21 -17.16 -18.71
C ARG A 547 -28.09 -16.50 -19.52
N TYR A 548 -28.42 -15.43 -20.21
CA TYR A 548 -27.51 -14.60 -21.02
C TYR A 548 -26.91 -15.29 -22.24
N ALA A 549 -26.18 -16.40 -22.07
CA ALA A 549 -25.62 -17.20 -23.15
C ALA A 549 -25.40 -18.65 -22.71
N ALA A 550 -25.36 -19.56 -23.68
CA ALA A 550 -24.92 -20.94 -23.49
C ALA A 550 -23.66 -21.20 -24.32
N VAL A 551 -22.75 -21.99 -23.75
CA VAL A 551 -21.45 -22.31 -24.36
C VAL A 551 -21.28 -23.80 -24.53
N LEU A 552 -20.90 -24.20 -25.75
CA LEU A 552 -20.34 -25.50 -26.04
C LEU A 552 -18.83 -25.31 -26.27
N LEU A 553 -18.03 -25.70 -25.28
CA LEU A 553 -16.57 -25.60 -25.33
C LEU A 553 -15.98 -26.91 -25.88
N ILE A 554 -15.03 -26.80 -26.81
CA ILE A 554 -14.37 -27.93 -27.43
C ILE A 554 -12.87 -27.81 -27.14
N ARG A 555 -12.33 -28.76 -26.39
CA ARG A 555 -10.88 -28.92 -26.23
C ARG A 555 -10.36 -29.73 -27.42
N HIS A 556 -9.40 -29.21 -28.18
CA HIS A 556 -8.57 -30.00 -29.12
C HIS A 556 -7.07 -29.93 -28.76
N PRO A 557 -6.18 -30.78 -29.32
CA PRO A 557 -4.76 -30.88 -28.90
C PRO A 557 -4.00 -29.55 -28.77
N GLU A 558 -4.29 -28.59 -29.65
CA GLU A 558 -3.64 -27.28 -29.69
C GLU A 558 -4.38 -26.13 -28.96
N GLY A 559 -5.51 -26.39 -28.29
CA GLY A 559 -6.25 -25.33 -27.59
C GLY A 559 -7.77 -25.55 -27.52
N TYR A 560 -8.52 -24.47 -27.64
CA TYR A 560 -9.97 -24.48 -27.46
C TYR A 560 -10.71 -23.83 -28.64
N ALA A 561 -11.83 -24.45 -29.02
CA ALA A 561 -12.87 -23.87 -29.86
C ALA A 561 -14.16 -23.71 -29.06
N ALA A 562 -15.03 -22.78 -29.44
CA ALA A 562 -16.30 -22.58 -28.76
C ALA A 562 -17.43 -22.23 -29.74
N LEU A 563 -18.63 -22.71 -29.41
CA LEU A 563 -19.89 -22.21 -29.93
C LEU A 563 -20.63 -21.49 -28.81
N VAL A 564 -21.06 -20.26 -29.09
CA VAL A 564 -21.85 -19.45 -28.16
C VAL A 564 -23.26 -19.28 -28.75
N ARG A 565 -24.26 -19.38 -27.89
CA ARG A 565 -25.68 -19.25 -28.21
C ARG A 565 -26.32 -18.26 -27.29
N ASP A 566 -27.18 -17.42 -27.83
CA ASP A 566 -27.86 -16.40 -27.03
C ASP A 566 -28.83 -17.08 -26.05
N GLY A 567 -28.78 -16.62 -24.81
CA GLY A 567 -29.61 -17.10 -23.73
C GLY A 567 -30.87 -16.26 -23.54
N THR A 568 -31.62 -16.58 -22.49
CA THR A 568 -32.72 -15.72 -22.04
C THR A 568 -32.19 -14.45 -21.37
N LEU A 569 -32.91 -13.34 -21.52
CA LEU A 569 -32.66 -12.13 -20.72
C LEU A 569 -32.90 -12.47 -19.25
N GLY A 570 -31.85 -12.30 -18.44
CA GLY A 570 -31.79 -12.71 -17.03
C GLY A 570 -32.59 -11.87 -16.05
#